data_AF-A4VRZ4-F1
#
_entry.id   AF-A4VRZ4-F1
#
_cell.length_a   1.000
_cell.length_b   1.000
_cell.length_c   1.000
_cell.angle_alpha   90.00
_cell.angle_beta   90.00
_cell.angle_gamma   90.00
#
_symmetry.space_group_name_H-M   'P 1'
#
loop_
_entity.id
_entity.type
_entity.pdbx_description
1 polymer ?
#
loop_
_entity_poly.entity_id
_entity_poly.type
_entity_poly.pdbx_seq_one_letter_code
_entity_poly.pdbx_strand_id
1 'polypeptide(L)'
;MSAEISAKDLGIDMSDGEHALFKWFLASFLFGKRIQQDIAAEAYRVIVDKHKRDTPRKLGNCSWQQLVDMLGEGHYVRYDESTAERLLKLCEKLNQEYGGKLGRIHVLSENRKELERRLAEFEGIGPKTVEIFMREAARVWY
;
A
#
# COMPACT_ATOMS: atom_id res chain seq x y z
N MET A 1 -18.19 14.41 9.78
CA MET A 1 -17.26 13.29 10.04
C MET A 1 -17.09 12.55 8.72
N SER A 2 -15.97 12.76 8.02
CA SER A 2 -15.70 12.00 6.80
C SER A 2 -15.46 10.55 7.21
N ALA A 3 -16.28 9.62 6.73
CA ALA A 3 -16.08 8.20 6.99
C ALA A 3 -14.72 7.79 6.43
N GLU A 4 -13.87 7.17 7.24
CA GLU A 4 -12.58 6.68 6.75
C GLU A 4 -12.80 5.53 5.75
N ILE A 5 -12.27 5.68 4.53
CA ILE A 5 -12.34 4.64 3.48
C ILE A 5 -11.77 3.31 4.02
N SER A 6 -12.53 2.23 3.86
CA SER A 6 -12.17 0.84 4.20
C SER A 6 -11.70 0.04 2.97
N ALA A 7 -11.17 -1.17 3.21
CA ALA A 7 -10.81 -2.09 2.13
C ALA A 7 -12.02 -2.40 1.23
N LYS A 8 -13.20 -2.57 1.84
CA LYS A 8 -14.45 -2.87 1.12
C LYS A 8 -14.91 -1.73 0.21
N ASP A 9 -14.70 -0.48 0.60
CA ASP A 9 -15.04 0.70 -0.22
C ASP A 9 -14.16 0.81 -1.49
N LEU A 10 -12.99 0.17 -1.46
CA LEU A 10 -12.10 0.01 -2.61
C LEU A 10 -12.32 -1.31 -3.37
N GLY A 11 -13.33 -2.11 -3.00
CA GLY A 11 -13.58 -3.41 -3.63
C GLY A 11 -12.55 -4.48 -3.29
N ILE A 12 -11.82 -4.34 -2.18
CA ILE A 12 -10.83 -5.31 -1.73
C ILE A 12 -11.50 -6.30 -0.78
N ASP A 13 -11.56 -7.57 -1.17
CA ASP A 13 -11.97 -8.66 -0.30
C ASP A 13 -10.76 -9.19 0.47
N MET A 14 -10.67 -8.88 1.76
CA MET A 14 -9.55 -9.31 2.61
C MET A 14 -9.43 -10.84 2.77
N SER A 15 -10.46 -11.60 2.40
CA SER A 15 -10.41 -13.07 2.36
C SER A 15 -9.61 -13.64 1.17
N ASP A 16 -9.29 -12.82 0.15
CA ASP A 16 -8.45 -13.21 -1.00
C ASP A 16 -6.95 -13.36 -0.64
N GLY A 17 -6.60 -13.23 0.64
CA GLY A 17 -5.27 -13.50 1.17
C GLY A 17 -4.22 -12.47 0.75
N GLU A 18 -3.04 -12.95 0.35
CA GLU A 18 -1.84 -12.11 0.13
C GLU A 18 -2.05 -11.00 -0.92
N HIS A 19 -2.86 -11.27 -1.95
CA HIS A 19 -3.14 -10.29 -2.99
C HIS A 19 -3.98 -9.12 -2.44
N ALA A 20 -5.01 -9.43 -1.64
CA ALA A 20 -5.81 -8.40 -0.98
C ALA A 20 -5.02 -7.62 0.07
N LEU A 21 -4.15 -8.31 0.83
CA LEU A 21 -3.24 -7.65 1.77
C LEU A 21 -2.35 -6.62 1.08
N PHE A 22 -1.75 -6.96 -0.06
CA PHE A 22 -0.93 -6.00 -0.81
C PHE A 22 -1.74 -4.83 -1.36
N LYS A 23 -2.91 -5.10 -1.93
CA LYS A 23 -3.84 -4.05 -2.39
C LYS A 23 -4.18 -3.09 -1.25
N TRP A 24 -4.55 -3.61 -0.08
CA TRP A 24 -4.88 -2.79 1.07
C TRP A 24 -3.67 -2.03 1.61
N PHE A 25 -2.48 -2.64 1.59
CA PHE A 25 -1.24 -1.97 1.98
C PHE A 25 -0.89 -0.80 1.06
N LEU A 26 -1.02 -0.98 -0.25
CA LEU A 26 -0.84 0.09 -1.24
C LEU A 26 -1.85 1.23 -1.01
N ALA A 27 -3.12 0.92 -0.78
CA ALA A 27 -4.12 1.91 -0.44
C ALA A 27 -3.74 2.68 0.84
N SER A 28 -3.38 1.95 1.91
CA SER A 28 -2.95 2.51 3.20
C SER A 28 -1.73 3.42 3.07
N PHE A 29 -0.81 3.09 2.16
CA PHE A 29 0.35 3.93 1.84
C PHE A 29 -0.07 5.29 1.26
N LEU A 30 -1.00 5.29 0.30
CA LEU A 30 -1.52 6.50 -0.33
C LEU A 30 -2.34 7.36 0.65
N PHE A 31 -3.16 6.74 1.50
CA PHE A 31 -3.90 7.43 2.55
C PHE A 31 -3.03 7.97 3.69
N GLY A 32 -1.81 7.46 3.86
CA GLY A 32 -0.91 7.85 4.94
C GLY A 32 -0.39 9.29 4.84
N LYS A 33 -0.51 9.91 3.66
CA LYS A 33 -0.11 11.30 3.43
C LYS A 33 -1.27 12.26 3.74
N ARG A 34 -0.94 13.54 3.97
CA ARG A 34 -1.92 14.61 4.17
C ARG A 34 -2.57 15.00 2.84
N ILE A 35 -3.44 14.13 2.32
CA ILE A 35 -4.17 14.29 1.07
C ILE A 35 -5.65 13.93 1.26
N GLN A 36 -6.52 14.40 0.37
CA GLN A 36 -7.94 14.06 0.40
C GLN A 36 -8.13 12.57 0.13
N GLN A 37 -9.05 11.94 0.86
CA GLN A 37 -9.29 10.50 0.75
C GLN A 37 -9.73 10.10 -0.66
N ASP A 38 -10.58 10.89 -1.31
CA ASP A 38 -11.05 10.61 -2.66
C ASP A 38 -9.89 10.59 -3.68
N ILE A 39 -8.90 11.48 -3.53
CA ILE A 39 -7.71 11.51 -4.40
C ILE A 39 -6.83 10.27 -4.16
N ALA A 40 -6.63 9.86 -2.91
CA ALA A 40 -5.87 8.65 -2.59
C ALA A 40 -6.58 7.38 -3.10
N ALA A 41 -7.92 7.32 -2.98
CA ALA A 41 -8.73 6.23 -3.49
C ALA A 41 -8.69 6.16 -5.03
N GLU A 42 -8.77 7.30 -5.71
CA GLU A 42 -8.69 7.35 -7.17
C GLU A 42 -7.30 6.93 -7.66
N ALA A 43 -6.22 7.44 -7.05
CA ALA A 43 -4.86 7.01 -7.34
C ALA A 43 -4.68 5.49 -7.16
N TYR A 44 -5.26 4.92 -6.10
CA TYR A 44 -5.28 3.47 -5.91
C TYR A 44 -5.97 2.75 -7.06
N ARG A 45 -7.19 3.17 -7.46
CA ARG A 45 -7.96 2.56 -8.55
C ARG A 45 -7.24 2.67 -9.88
N VAL A 46 -6.58 3.80 -10.15
CA VAL A 46 -5.75 3.96 -11.35
C VAL A 46 -4.63 2.93 -11.36
N ILE A 47 -3.85 2.82 -10.28
CA ILE A 47 -2.71 1.90 -10.23
C ILE A 47 -3.16 0.43 -10.31
N VAL A 48 -4.17 0.04 -9.52
CA VAL A 48 -4.59 -1.36 -9.36
C VAL A 48 -5.62 -1.79 -10.39
N ASP A 49 -6.69 -1.03 -10.58
CA ASP A 49 -7.82 -1.44 -11.41
C ASP A 49 -7.60 -1.10 -12.88
N LYS A 50 -7.07 0.08 -13.19
CA LYS A 50 -6.82 0.50 -14.57
C LYS A 50 -5.52 -0.07 -15.12
N HIS A 51 -4.41 0.10 -14.40
CA HIS A 51 -3.08 -0.27 -14.86
C HIS A 51 -2.60 -1.67 -14.39
N LYS A 52 -3.43 -2.37 -13.59
CA LYS A 52 -3.18 -3.75 -13.14
C LYS A 52 -1.84 -3.95 -12.42
N ARG A 53 -1.38 -2.92 -11.69
CA ARG A 53 -0.18 -2.97 -10.84
C ARG A 53 -0.52 -3.38 -9.42
N ASP A 54 -1.09 -4.56 -9.32
CA ASP A 54 -1.76 -5.12 -8.14
C ASP A 54 -0.89 -6.07 -7.31
N THR A 55 0.39 -6.20 -7.62
CA THR A 55 1.35 -7.02 -6.85
C THR A 55 2.68 -6.28 -6.69
N PRO A 56 3.49 -6.59 -5.66
CA PRO A 56 4.80 -5.96 -5.47
C PRO A 56 5.72 -6.11 -6.68
N ARG A 57 5.65 -7.25 -7.37
CA ARG A 57 6.46 -7.51 -8.57
C ARG A 57 5.99 -6.66 -9.76
N LYS A 58 4.68 -6.58 -10.01
CA LYS A 58 4.15 -5.80 -11.14
C LYS A 58 4.37 -4.30 -10.95
N LEU A 59 4.22 -3.81 -9.71
CA LEU A 59 4.42 -2.40 -9.36
C LEU A 59 5.91 -2.04 -9.32
N GLY A 60 6.75 -2.89 -8.74
CA GLY A 60 8.21 -2.69 -8.71
C GLY A 60 8.90 -2.79 -10.07
N ASN A 61 8.26 -3.40 -11.07
CA ASN A 61 8.75 -3.44 -12.46
C ASN A 61 8.36 -2.20 -13.28
N CYS A 62 7.59 -1.26 -12.72
CA CYS A 62 7.31 0.01 -13.39
C CYS A 62 8.55 0.92 -13.36
N SER A 63 8.67 1.78 -14.38
CA SER A 63 9.60 2.91 -14.27
C SER A 63 9.04 3.96 -13.31
N TRP A 64 9.92 4.82 -12.79
CA TRP A 64 9.52 5.96 -11.99
C TRP A 64 8.51 6.86 -12.73
N GLN A 65 8.76 7.16 -14.01
CA GLN A 65 7.85 7.98 -14.83
C GLN A 65 6.46 7.35 -14.97
N GLN A 66 6.38 6.03 -15.18
CA GLN A 66 5.08 5.33 -15.26
C GLN A 66 4.27 5.48 -13.97
N LEU A 67 4.93 5.44 -12.81
CA LEU A 67 4.27 5.66 -11.52
C LEU A 67 3.84 7.11 -11.33
N VAL A 68 4.67 8.08 -11.73
CA VAL A 68 4.29 9.50 -11.72
C VAL A 68 3.06 9.74 -12.60
N ASP A 69 3.04 9.19 -13.82
CA ASP A 69 1.92 9.33 -14.74
C ASP A 69 0.62 8.73 -14.16
N MET A 70 0.70 7.51 -13.59
CA MET A 70 -0.45 6.87 -12.92
C MET A 70 -0.95 7.67 -11.70
N LEU A 71 -0.04 8.23 -10.90
CA LEU A 71 -0.39 9.07 -9.75
C LEU A 71 -1.03 10.39 -10.21
N GLY A 72 -0.52 11.00 -11.28
CA GLY A 72 -1.08 12.20 -11.90
C GLY A 72 -2.46 11.97 -12.50
N GLU A 73 -2.70 10.83 -13.16
CA GLU A 73 -4.02 10.39 -13.63
C GLU A 73 -5.03 10.31 -12.47
N GLY A 74 -4.60 9.87 -11.29
CA GLY A 74 -5.41 9.84 -10.07
C GLY A 74 -5.46 11.18 -9.31
N HIS A 75 -4.99 12.28 -9.91
CA HIS A 75 -4.90 13.61 -9.31
C HIS A 75 -4.00 13.71 -8.06
N TYR A 76 -3.09 12.75 -7.85
CA TYR A 76 -2.14 12.70 -6.73
C TYR A 76 -0.90 13.59 -6.96
N VAL A 77 -1.04 14.71 -7.67
CA VAL A 77 0.06 15.52 -8.24
C VAL A 77 0.96 16.21 -7.21
N ARG A 78 0.48 16.39 -5.96
CA ARG A 78 1.27 17.10 -4.94
C ARG A 78 2.50 16.32 -4.47
N TYR A 79 2.41 15.00 -4.55
CA TYR A 79 3.38 14.09 -3.95
C TYR A 79 3.78 12.95 -4.90
N ASP A 80 3.34 12.98 -6.16
CA ASP A 80 3.51 11.94 -7.17
C ASP A 80 4.96 11.47 -7.31
N GLU A 81 5.90 12.37 -7.57
CA GLU A 81 7.32 12.07 -7.73
C GLU A 81 7.92 11.34 -6.51
N SER A 82 7.71 11.91 -5.33
CA SER A 82 8.22 11.34 -4.07
C SER A 82 7.52 10.03 -3.69
N THR A 83 6.26 9.85 -4.11
CA THR A 83 5.45 8.66 -3.83
C THR A 83 5.86 7.54 -4.78
N ALA A 84 6.09 7.85 -6.06
CA ALA A 84 6.62 6.93 -7.06
C ALA A 84 7.97 6.34 -6.61
N GLU A 85 8.91 7.17 -6.19
CA GLU A 85 10.22 6.71 -5.70
C GLU A 85 10.09 5.75 -4.51
N ARG A 86 9.26 6.12 -3.51
CA ARG A 86 9.05 5.31 -2.31
C ARG A 86 8.31 4.01 -2.61
N LEU A 87 7.35 4.02 -3.53
CA LEU A 87 6.65 2.80 -3.95
C LEU A 87 7.59 1.82 -4.64
N LEU A 88 8.52 2.30 -5.47
CA LEU A 88 9.54 1.45 -6.09
C LEU A 88 10.44 0.80 -5.03
N LYS A 89 11.00 1.61 -4.13
CA LYS A 89 11.84 1.11 -3.02
C LYS A 89 11.09 0.13 -2.11
N LEU A 90 9.83 0.42 -1.80
CA LEU A 90 8.97 -0.46 -1.01
C LEU A 90 8.79 -1.80 -1.71
N CYS A 91 8.47 -1.79 -3.00
CA CYS A 91 8.30 -3.01 -3.79
C CYS A 91 9.61 -3.79 -3.91
N GLU A 92 10.73 -3.11 -4.13
CA GLU A 92 12.05 -3.71 -4.17
C GLU A 92 12.37 -4.43 -2.86
N LYS A 93 12.29 -3.73 -1.73
CA LYS A 93 12.52 -4.30 -0.40
C LYS A 93 11.59 -5.47 -0.12
N LEU A 94 10.29 -5.32 -0.42
CA LEU A 94 9.31 -6.38 -0.19
C LEU A 94 9.59 -7.62 -1.05
N ASN A 95 10.02 -7.45 -2.30
CA ASN A 95 10.38 -8.54 -3.19
C ASN A 95 11.68 -9.24 -2.75
N GLN A 96 12.71 -8.48 -2.37
CA GLN A 96 14.04 -9.01 -2.02
C GLN A 96 14.06 -9.68 -0.64
N GLU A 97 13.55 -9.00 0.39
CA GLU A 97 13.65 -9.48 1.79
C GLU A 97 12.50 -10.42 2.17
N TYR A 98 11.32 -10.21 1.58
CA TYR A 98 10.08 -10.91 1.95
C TYR A 98 9.43 -11.63 0.77
N GLY A 99 10.15 -11.87 -0.33
CA GLY A 99 9.65 -12.65 -1.47
C GLY A 99 8.35 -12.13 -2.09
N GLY A 100 8.04 -10.83 -1.91
CA GLY A 100 6.83 -10.19 -2.39
C GLY A 100 5.59 -10.50 -1.55
N LYS A 101 5.75 -10.88 -0.27
CA LYS A 101 4.63 -11.28 0.60
C LYS A 101 4.66 -10.55 1.95
N LEU A 102 3.64 -9.74 2.23
CA LEU A 102 3.38 -9.12 3.53
C LEU A 102 3.13 -10.16 4.61
N GLY A 103 2.50 -11.29 4.28
CA GLY A 103 2.33 -12.40 5.21
C GLY A 103 3.66 -12.92 5.78
N ARG A 104 4.77 -12.79 5.05
CA ARG A 104 6.10 -13.15 5.59
C ARG A 104 6.59 -12.17 6.65
N ILE A 105 6.25 -10.89 6.54
CA ILE A 105 6.56 -9.92 7.60
C ILE A 105 5.83 -10.32 8.88
N HIS A 106 4.54 -10.69 8.79
CA HIS A 106 3.76 -11.21 9.91
C HIS A 106 4.38 -12.46 10.53
N VAL A 107 4.71 -13.48 9.72
CA VAL A 107 5.33 -14.73 10.22
C VAL A 107 6.70 -14.50 10.88
N LEU A 108 7.48 -13.54 10.40
CA LEU A 108 8.79 -13.18 10.96
C LEU A 108 8.68 -12.26 12.19
N SER A 109 7.48 -11.82 12.55
CA SER A 109 7.23 -10.95 13.70
C SER A 109 6.72 -11.77 14.88
N GLU A 110 7.39 -11.66 16.02
CA GLU A 110 7.00 -12.39 17.23
C GLU A 110 5.67 -11.89 17.81
N ASN A 111 5.34 -10.62 17.58
CA ASN A 111 4.13 -9.98 18.07
C ASN A 111 3.75 -8.79 17.18
N ARG A 112 2.57 -8.24 17.43
CA ARG A 112 2.02 -7.08 16.70
C ARG A 112 2.96 -5.87 16.70
N LYS A 113 3.63 -5.58 17.82
CA LYS A 113 4.54 -4.42 17.92
C LYS A 113 5.75 -4.58 17.00
N GLU A 114 6.29 -5.79 16.90
CA GLU A 114 7.40 -6.10 16.00
C GLU A 114 6.98 -6.03 14.52
N LEU A 115 5.77 -6.47 14.20
CA LEU A 115 5.19 -6.31 12.86
C LEU A 115 5.06 -4.84 12.49
N GLU A 116 4.45 -4.03 13.35
CA GLU A 116 4.29 -2.59 13.14
C GLU A 116 5.66 -1.90 12.97
N ARG A 117 6.68 -2.31 13.74
CA ARG A 117 8.05 -1.83 13.60
C ARG A 117 8.63 -2.17 12.22
N ARG A 118 8.54 -3.43 11.77
CA ARG A 118 9.04 -3.86 10.46
C ARG A 118 8.32 -3.16 9.30
N LEU A 119 7.01 -2.94 9.43
CA LEU A 119 6.26 -2.15 8.45
C LEU A 119 6.75 -0.69 8.40
N ALA A 120 7.07 -0.09 9.54
CA ALA A 120 7.60 1.27 9.61
C ALA A 120 9.04 1.42 9.09
N GLU A 121 9.78 0.32 8.86
CA GLU A 121 11.11 0.34 8.23
C GLU A 121 11.06 0.50 6.70
N PHE A 122 9.88 0.44 6.10
CA PHE A 122 9.73 0.75 4.68
C PHE A 122 9.70 2.26 4.47
N GLU A 123 10.44 2.74 3.48
CA GLU A 123 10.52 4.18 3.23
C GLU A 123 9.13 4.75 2.87
N GLY A 124 8.72 5.78 3.57
CA GLY A 124 7.41 6.41 3.38
C GLY A 124 6.27 5.81 4.18
N ILE A 125 6.50 4.75 4.93
CA ILE A 125 5.51 4.21 5.87
C ILE A 125 5.65 4.91 7.22
N GLY A 126 4.64 5.71 7.54
CA GLY A 126 4.52 6.35 8.84
C GLY A 126 3.50 5.65 9.74
N PRO A 127 3.38 6.09 11.01
CA PRO A 127 2.43 5.52 11.96
C PRO A 127 0.99 5.46 11.44
N LYS A 128 0.54 6.48 10.70
CA LYS A 128 -0.82 6.49 10.13
C LYS A 128 -1.02 5.43 9.04
N THR A 129 -0.03 5.17 8.19
CA THR A 129 -0.10 4.08 7.21
C THR A 129 -0.22 2.73 7.90
N VAL A 130 0.60 2.51 8.95
CA VAL A 130 0.56 1.28 9.74
C VAL A 130 -0.80 1.10 10.42
N GLU A 131 -1.32 2.17 11.03
CA GLU A 131 -2.65 2.19 11.67
C GLU A 131 -3.77 1.80 10.68
N ILE A 132 -3.81 2.42 9.50
CA ILE A 132 -4.82 2.14 8.46
C ILE A 132 -4.68 0.69 7.99
N PHE A 133 -3.46 0.24 7.70
CA PHE A 133 -3.21 -1.12 7.24
C PHE A 133 -3.68 -2.15 8.26
N MET A 134 -3.24 -1.99 9.51
CA MET A 134 -3.54 -2.93 10.60
C MET A 134 -5.03 -3.00 10.94
N ARG A 135 -5.83 -1.97 10.64
CA ARG A 135 -7.29 -1.98 10.89
C ARG A 135 -8.00 -3.14 10.20
N GLU A 136 -7.57 -3.51 8.99
CA GLU A 136 -8.15 -4.63 8.23
C GLU A 136 -7.25 -5.86 8.27
N ALA A 137 -5.91 -5.69 8.20
CA ALA A 137 -4.99 -6.82 8.22
C ALA A 137 -5.07 -7.62 9.54
N ALA A 138 -5.32 -6.95 10.67
CA ALA A 138 -5.53 -7.62 11.96
C ALA A 138 -6.72 -8.60 11.94
N ARG A 139 -7.75 -8.35 11.14
CA ARG A 139 -8.93 -9.23 11.03
C ARG A 139 -8.64 -10.53 10.26
N VAL A 140 -7.54 -10.56 9.51
CA VAL A 140 -7.08 -11.72 8.74
C VAL A 140 -6.03 -12.50 9.53
N TRP A 141 -5.23 -11.81 10.34
CA TRP A 141 -4.10 -12.40 11.07
C TRP A 141 -4.41 -12.81 12.52
N TYR A 142 -5.44 -12.26 13.14
CA TYR A 142 -5.86 -12.53 14.52
C TYR A 142 -7.35 -12.87 14.58
#